data_AF-A0A9P8JGZ0-F1
#
_entry.id   AF-A0A9P8JGZ0-F1
#
_cell.length_a   1.000
_cell.length_b   1.000
_cell.length_c   1.000
_cell.angle_alpha   90.00
_cell.angle_beta   90.00
_cell.angle_gamma   90.00
#
_symmetry.space_group_name_H-M   'P 1'
#
loop_
_entity.id
_entity.type
_entity.pdbx_description
1 polymer ?
#
loop_
_entity_poly.entity_id
_entity_poly.type
_entity_poly.pdbx_seq_one_letter_code
_entity_poly.pdbx_strand_id
1 'polypeptide(L)'
;PEISQDVQPRVRFMSAFEQKVEEPDKQFQYLLVAAEPYETCAFKLQAREIDRSEGKYWTWFDEDNKEFWVQVTFKTEREERYSGVPGLAPRR
;
A
#
# COMPACT_ATOMS: atom_id res chain seq x y z
N PRO A 1 -22.49 6.73 -8.63
CA PRO A 1 -21.37 6.60 -7.67
C PRO A 1 -20.96 8.00 -7.18
N GLU A 2 -21.39 8.38 -5.98
CA GLU A 2 -21.29 9.73 -5.43
C GLU A 2 -19.98 9.93 -4.65
N ILE A 3 -18.83 9.80 -5.30
CA ILE A 3 -17.60 10.33 -4.70
C ILE A 3 -17.76 11.85 -4.61
N SER A 4 -17.43 12.46 -3.47
CA SER A 4 -17.48 13.91 -3.32
C SER A 4 -16.61 14.57 -4.40
N GLN A 5 -17.09 15.69 -4.97
CA GLN A 5 -16.30 16.47 -5.92
C GLN A 5 -14.94 16.81 -5.26
N ASP A 6 -13.86 16.60 -5.99
CA ASP A 6 -12.45 16.77 -5.55
C ASP A 6 -11.88 15.72 -4.57
N VAL A 7 -12.58 14.61 -4.29
CA VAL A 7 -12.03 13.53 -3.46
C VAL A 7 -11.40 12.44 -4.32
N GLN A 8 -10.08 12.30 -4.21
CA GLN A 8 -9.33 11.18 -4.80
C GLN A 8 -9.12 10.07 -3.76
N PRO A 9 -9.27 8.79 -4.14
CA PRO A 9 -8.99 7.67 -3.24
C PRO A 9 -7.57 7.71 -2.70
N ARG A 10 -7.42 7.39 -1.42
CA ARG A 10 -6.13 7.36 -0.71
C ARG A 10 -5.80 5.96 -0.28
N VAL A 11 -4.50 5.66 -0.31
CA VAL A 11 -3.96 4.37 0.08
C VAL A 11 -3.07 4.51 1.29
N ARG A 12 -3.22 3.62 2.27
CA ARG A 12 -2.36 3.53 3.45
C ARG A 12 -2.03 2.09 3.77
N PHE A 13 -0.78 1.82 4.17
CA PHE A 13 -0.40 0.56 4.80
C PHE A 13 -0.54 0.70 6.32
N MET A 14 -1.17 -0.27 6.94
CA MET A 14 -1.46 -0.31 8.38
C MET A 14 -0.92 -1.60 8.99
N SER A 15 -0.32 -1.50 10.16
CA SER A 15 0.16 -2.67 10.91
C SER A 15 -1.01 -3.52 11.42
N ALA A 16 -0.82 -4.84 11.55
CA ALA A 16 -1.81 -5.72 12.16
C ALA A 16 -2.14 -5.41 13.63
N PHE A 17 -1.25 -4.69 14.32
CA PHE A 17 -1.49 -4.23 15.70
C PHE A 17 -2.39 -2.97 15.78
N GLU A 18 -2.59 -2.25 14.67
CA GLU A 18 -3.44 -1.05 14.64
C GLU A 18 -4.92 -1.37 14.42
N GLN A 19 -5.22 -2.47 13.71
CA GLN A 19 -6.59 -2.91 13.48
C GLN A 19 -7.20 -3.54 14.75
N LYS A 20 -8.53 -3.47 14.90
CA LYS A 20 -9.27 -3.93 16.10
C LYS A 20 -10.36 -4.96 15.78
N VAL A 21 -10.39 -5.50 14.56
CA VAL A 21 -11.45 -6.39 14.07
C VAL A 21 -11.08 -7.86 14.31
N GLU A 22 -9.87 -8.25 13.94
CA GLU A 22 -9.33 -9.60 14.16
C GLU A 22 -8.20 -9.59 15.18
N GLU A 23 -7.77 -10.78 15.64
CA GLU A 23 -6.58 -10.86 16.49
C GLU A 23 -5.33 -10.41 15.72
N PRO A 24 -4.45 -9.58 16.32
CA PRO A 24 -3.30 -9.04 15.63
C PRO A 24 -2.27 -10.15 15.31
N ASP A 25 -2.04 -10.38 14.02
CA ASP A 25 -1.01 -11.29 13.53
C ASP A 25 0.13 -10.52 12.83
N LYS A 26 1.32 -10.58 13.42
CA LYS A 26 2.54 -9.92 12.91
C LYS A 26 2.99 -10.41 11.53
N GLN A 27 2.51 -11.56 11.06
CA GLN A 27 2.83 -12.08 9.72
C GLN A 27 2.08 -11.32 8.62
N PHE A 28 1.14 -10.45 9.00
CA PHE A 28 0.31 -9.68 8.09
C PHE A 28 0.38 -8.18 8.34
N GLN A 29 0.04 -7.43 7.29
CA GLN A 29 -0.23 -6.00 7.30
C GLN A 29 -1.47 -5.74 6.42
N TYR A 30 -2.05 -4.56 6.49
CA TYR A 30 -3.27 -4.25 5.76
C TYR A 30 -3.05 -3.07 4.81
N LEU A 31 -3.48 -3.25 3.56
CA LEU A 31 -3.59 -2.17 2.58
C LEU A 31 -4.99 -1.59 2.66
N LEU A 32 -5.10 -0.33 3.07
CA LEU A 32 -6.37 0.38 3.20
C LEU A 32 -6.55 1.27 1.98
N VAL A 33 -7.74 1.25 1.41
CA VAL A 33 -8.20 2.16 0.36
C VAL A 33 -9.40 2.91 0.90
N ALA A 34 -9.28 4.24 0.99
CA ALA A 34 -10.32 5.11 1.53
C ALA A 34 -10.67 6.20 0.52
N ALA A 35 -11.96 6.42 0.30
CA ALA A 35 -12.47 7.50 -0.55
C ALA A 35 -13.79 7.97 0.04
N GLU A 36 -13.92 9.23 0.48
CA GLU A 36 -15.17 9.75 1.01
C GLU A 36 -16.20 9.91 -0.12
N PRO A 37 -17.46 9.44 0.03
CA PRO A 37 -18.13 8.91 1.24
C PRO A 37 -18.10 7.38 1.39
N TYR A 38 -17.35 6.67 0.55
CA TYR A 38 -17.24 5.21 0.60
C TYR A 38 -16.58 4.71 1.88
N GLU A 39 -17.03 3.54 2.31
CA GLU A 39 -16.39 2.81 3.39
C GLU A 39 -14.95 2.44 3.01
N THR A 40 -14.06 2.49 3.98
CA THR A 40 -12.67 2.10 3.77
C THR A 40 -12.58 0.59 3.59
N CYS A 41 -12.03 0.15 2.46
CA CYS A 41 -11.73 -1.26 2.21
C CYS A 41 -10.31 -1.58 2.71
N ALA A 42 -10.12 -2.74 3.32
CA ALA A 42 -8.82 -3.23 3.75
C ALA A 42 -8.50 -4.59 3.12
N PHE A 43 -7.27 -4.75 2.64
CA PHE A 43 -6.76 -6.01 2.08
C PHE A 43 -5.64 -6.54 2.96
N LYS A 44 -5.77 -7.80 3.41
CA LYS A 44 -4.75 -8.49 4.20
C LYS A 44 -3.60 -8.92 3.29
N LEU A 45 -2.39 -8.46 3.60
CA LEU A 45 -1.16 -8.74 2.86
C LEU A 45 -0.12 -9.37 3.78
N GLN A 46 0.77 -10.18 3.23
CA GLN A 46 1.95 -10.63 3.98
C GLN A 46 2.78 -9.43 4.43
N ALA A 47 3.31 -9.48 5.65
CA ALA A 47 4.16 -8.44 6.24
C ALA A 47 5.57 -8.44 5.62
N ARG A 48 5.65 -8.14 4.32
CA ARG A 48 6.89 -7.96 3.54
C ARG A 48 7.09 -6.50 3.21
N GLU A 49 8.34 -6.10 2.99
CA GLU A 49 8.63 -4.72 2.68
C GLU A 49 8.13 -4.34 1.29
N ILE A 50 7.42 -3.21 1.18
CA ILE A 50 6.92 -2.70 -0.09
C ILE A 50 8.05 -2.02 -0.84
N ASP A 51 8.21 -2.36 -2.11
CA ASP A 51 9.16 -1.69 -2.98
C ASP A 51 8.56 -0.36 -3.48
N ARG A 52 9.08 0.74 -2.93
CA ARG A 52 8.69 2.12 -3.30
C ARG A 52 9.58 2.71 -4.40
N SER A 53 10.41 1.89 -5.04
CA SER A 53 11.19 2.31 -6.20
C SER A 53 10.26 2.72 -7.35
N GLU A 54 10.76 3.59 -8.23
CA GLU A 54 9.99 4.11 -9.35
C GLU A 54 9.40 2.97 -10.21
N GLY A 55 8.09 3.05 -10.49
CA GLY A 55 7.35 2.04 -11.26
C GLY A 55 6.94 0.77 -10.49
N LYS A 56 7.37 0.58 -9.23
CA LYS A 56 7.04 -0.59 -8.40
C LYS A 56 5.86 -0.38 -7.46
N TYR A 57 5.63 0.87 -7.09
CA TYR A 57 4.47 1.34 -6.36
C TYR A 57 3.89 2.57 -7.04
N TRP A 58 2.62 2.52 -7.45
CA TRP A 58 1.91 3.66 -8.03
C TRP A 58 0.40 3.53 -7.83
N THR A 59 -0.28 4.67 -7.93
CA THR A 59 -1.73 4.80 -7.87
C THR A 59 -2.19 5.66 -9.04
N TRP A 60 -3.32 5.31 -9.66
CA TRP A 60 -3.94 6.11 -10.71
C TRP A 60 -5.45 6.14 -10.48
N PHE A 61 -6.05 7.31 -10.64
CA PHE A 61 -7.50 7.49 -10.49
C PHE A 61 -8.05 8.09 -11.78
N ASP A 62 -8.97 7.36 -12.40
CA ASP A 62 -9.78 7.84 -13.51
C ASP A 62 -10.98 8.61 -12.93
N GLU A 63 -10.96 9.94 -13.03
CA GLU A 63 -12.05 10.77 -12.54
C GLU A 63 -13.32 10.66 -13.39
N ASP A 64 -13.22 10.28 -14.65
CA ASP A 64 -14.37 10.17 -15.55
C ASP A 64 -15.12 8.85 -15.29
N ASN A 65 -14.37 7.74 -15.22
CA ASN A 65 -14.93 6.41 -14.97
C ASN A 65 -15.09 6.07 -13.49
N LYS A 66 -14.53 6.89 -12.59
CA LYS A 66 -14.43 6.64 -11.14
C LYS A 66 -13.71 5.32 -10.83
N GLU A 67 -12.66 5.01 -11.60
CA GLU A 67 -11.86 3.80 -11.43
C GLU A 67 -10.56 4.11 -10.71
N PHE A 68 -10.28 3.35 -9.64
CA PHE A 68 -9.04 3.48 -8.89
C PHE A 68 -8.15 2.27 -9.09
N TRP A 69 -6.90 2.54 -9.51
CA TRP A 69 -5.88 1.55 -9.77
C TRP A 69 -4.73 1.74 -8.79
N VAL A 70 -4.28 0.64 -8.20
CA VAL A 70 -3.11 0.62 -7.33
C VAL A 70 -2.25 -0.59 -7.66
N GLN A 71 -0.97 -0.35 -7.88
CA GLN A 71 0.02 -1.40 -8.04
C GLN A 71 0.96 -1.40 -6.84
N VAL A 72 1.16 -2.58 -6.25
CA VAL A 72 2.05 -2.80 -5.12
C VAL A 72 2.95 -3.98 -5.44
N THR A 73 4.26 -3.78 -5.31
CA THR A 73 5.26 -4.85 -5.44
C THR A 73 5.99 -5.02 -4.12
N PHE A 74 6.28 -6.27 -3.74
CA PHE A 74 7.13 -6.58 -2.59
C PHE A 74 8.59 -6.59 -2.98
N LYS A 75 9.48 -6.13 -2.10
CA LYS A 75 10.92 -6.33 -2.26
C LYS A 75 11.24 -7.82 -2.31
N THR A 76 12.19 -8.20 -3.15
CA THR A 76 12.76 -9.56 -3.12
C THR A 76 13.57 -9.76 -1.85
N GLU A 77 13.74 -11.01 -1.42
CA GLU A 77 14.60 -11.35 -0.27
C GLU A 77 16.04 -10.85 -0.43
N ARG A 78 16.47 -10.67 -1.68
CA ARG A 78 17.77 -10.09 -2.01
C ARG A 78 17.78 -8.60 -1.64
N GLU A 79 16.80 -7.84 -2.12
CA GLU A 79 16.69 -6.41 -1.89
C GLU A 79 16.47 -6.06 -0.41
N GLU A 80 15.69 -6.85 0.32
CA GLU A 80 15.51 -6.69 1.78
C GLU A 80 16.85 -6.83 2.52
N ARG A 81 17.68 -7.81 2.14
CA ARG A 81 19.01 -8.01 2.73
C ARG A 81 19.98 -6.88 2.43
N TYR A 82 19.92 -6.29 1.23
CA TYR A 82 20.82 -5.19 0.84
C TYR A 82 20.34 -3.83 1.35
N SER A 83 19.05 -3.64 1.65
CA SER A 83 18.53 -2.39 2.21
C SER A 83 19.06 -2.11 3.62
N GLY A 84 19.47 -3.14 4.37
CA GLY A 84 19.96 -3.03 5.74
C GLY A 84 21.47 -2.84 5.90
N VAL A 85 22.27 -2.90 4.82
CA VAL A 85 23.74 -2.75 4.87
C VAL A 85 24.15 -1.32 4.51
N PRO A 86 24.69 -0.53 5.46
CA PRO A 86 25.20 0.80 5.16
C PRO A 86 26.33 0.74 4.13
N GLY A 87 26.19 1.47 3.02
CA GLY A 87 27.25 1.65 2.02
C GLY A 87 27.19 0.80 0.76
N LEU A 88 26.19 -0.10 0.62
CA LEU A 88 26.04 -0.96 -0.57
C LEU A 88 24.79 -0.66 -1.43
N ALA A 89 24.13 0.48 -1.21
CA ALA A 89 23.06 0.93 -2.11
C ALA A 89 23.66 1.17 -3.51
N PRO A 90 23.03 0.69 -4.60
CA PRO A 90 23.54 0.90 -5.93
C PRO A 90 23.60 2.41 -6.21
N ARG A 91 24.79 2.90 -6.56
CA ARG A 91 24.92 4.21 -7.19
C ARG A 91 24.19 4.11 -8.52
N ARG A 92 23.22 5.02 -8.69
CA ARG A 92 22.34 5.21 -9.85
C ARG A 92 22.98 4.83 -11.17
#